data_AF-M5UJN7-F1
#
_entry.id   AF-M5UJN7-F1
#
_cell.length_a   1.000
_cell.length_b   1.000
_cell.length_c   1.000
_cell.angle_alpha   90.00
_cell.angle_beta   90.00
_cell.angle_gamma   90.00
#
_symmetry.space_group_name_H-M   'P 1'
#
loop_
_entity.id
_entity.type
_entity.pdbx_description
1 polymer ?
#
loop_
_entity_poly.entity_id
_entity_poly.type
_entity_poly.pdbx_seq_one_letter_code
_entity_poly.pdbx_strand_id
1 'polypeptide(L)'
;MAHVEAKIVGQDGDKILYLQFFKDEEPMKNQLWKLQHPGNKTVDSWNESMILRKGEEVSVRTSIRTKNFFDYCVFGVKDPVTDLEIDLAAEYGENEFKKIKQDDIQPRLYGVWQKVQVRFFDGDLWDDVPIPHSESVSGGNKNGNQKKD
;
A
#
# COMPACT_ATOMS: atom_id res chain seq x y z
N MET A 1 -9.43 -16.96 -18.44
CA MET A 1 -8.09 -16.74 -17.86
C MET A 1 -8.30 -16.18 -16.47
N ALA A 2 -7.57 -16.67 -15.47
CA ALA A 2 -7.71 -16.15 -14.11
C ALA A 2 -7.22 -14.70 -14.04
N HIS A 3 -8.03 -13.81 -13.48
CA HIS A 3 -7.71 -12.40 -13.33
C HIS A 3 -7.05 -12.17 -11.97
N VAL A 4 -5.88 -11.53 -11.96
CA VAL A 4 -5.20 -11.14 -10.73
C VAL A 4 -5.23 -9.63 -10.62
N GLU A 5 -5.67 -9.14 -9.45
CA GLU A 5 -5.72 -7.73 -9.12
C GLU A 5 -5.16 -7.47 -7.72
N ALA A 6 -4.85 -6.21 -7.41
CA ALA A 6 -4.42 -5.79 -6.09
C ALA A 6 -5.37 -4.69 -5.59
N LYS A 7 -5.85 -4.82 -4.36
CA LYS A 7 -6.79 -3.90 -3.73
C LYS A 7 -6.21 -3.34 -2.45
N ILE A 8 -6.54 -2.09 -2.15
CA ILE A 8 -6.26 -1.48 -0.86
C ILE A 8 -7.29 -1.98 0.15
N VAL A 9 -6.79 -2.57 1.23
CA VAL A 9 -7.60 -3.18 2.30
C VAL A 9 -7.47 -2.44 3.62
N GLY A 10 -6.57 -1.46 3.71
CA GLY A 10 -6.45 -0.62 4.89
C GLY A 10 -5.47 0.53 4.72
N GLN A 11 -5.51 1.47 5.65
CA GLN A 11 -4.62 2.64 5.73
C GLN A 11 -4.24 2.89 7.19
N ASP A 12 -2.99 3.29 7.42
CA ASP A 12 -2.53 3.82 8.70
C ASP A 12 -1.84 5.19 8.48
N GLY A 13 -2.48 6.25 8.97
CA GLY A 13 -2.05 7.63 8.74
C GLY A 13 -1.98 8.01 7.25
N ASP A 14 -1.13 8.97 6.89
CA ASP A 14 -0.99 9.52 5.53
C ASP A 14 0.06 8.81 4.66
N LYS A 15 0.74 7.79 5.23
CA LYS A 15 1.95 7.21 4.65
C LYS A 15 1.92 5.69 4.50
N ILE A 16 0.99 4.99 5.15
CA ILE A 16 0.95 3.53 5.11
C ILE A 16 -0.37 3.09 4.48
N LEU A 17 -0.27 2.26 3.45
CA LEU A 17 -1.40 1.46 2.96
C LEU A 17 -1.14 -0.02 3.12
N TYR A 18 -2.22 -0.78 3.20
CA TYR A 18 -2.24 -2.22 3.17
C TYR A 18 -2.87 -2.68 1.87
N LEU A 19 -2.15 -3.52 1.13
CA LEU A 19 -2.49 -4.01 -0.21
C LEU A 19 -2.65 -5.54 -0.16
N GLN A 20 -3.75 -6.07 -0.68
CA GLN A 20 -3.98 -7.50 -0.82
C GLN A 20 -4.17 -7.88 -2.28
N PHE A 21 -3.55 -8.98 -2.72
CA PHE A 21 -3.77 -9.52 -4.07
C PHE A 21 -4.94 -10.50 -4.08
N PHE A 22 -5.75 -10.43 -5.12
CA PHE A 22 -6.89 -11.32 -5.35
C PHE A 22 -6.74 -12.03 -6.68
N LYS A 23 -7.16 -13.30 -6.72
CA LYS A 23 -7.27 -14.08 -7.95
C LYS A 23 -8.72 -14.52 -8.08
N ASP A 24 -9.41 -14.02 -9.10
CA ASP A 24 -10.83 -14.32 -9.32
C ASP A 24 -11.67 -14.05 -8.04
N GLU A 25 -11.46 -12.87 -7.43
CA GLU A 25 -12.09 -12.40 -6.17
C GLU A 25 -11.64 -13.09 -4.87
N GLU A 26 -10.88 -14.18 -4.95
CA GLU A 26 -10.34 -14.87 -3.79
C GLU A 26 -8.98 -14.30 -3.35
N PRO A 27 -8.76 -14.03 -2.04
CA PRO A 27 -7.50 -13.50 -1.56
C PRO A 27 -6.36 -14.51 -1.77
N MET A 28 -5.28 -14.05 -2.39
CA MET A 28 -4.08 -14.84 -2.57
C MET A 28 -3.30 -14.94 -1.26
N LYS A 29 -3.03 -16.18 -0.81
CA LYS A 29 -2.20 -16.45 0.37
C LYS A 29 -0.82 -15.79 0.26
N ASN A 30 -0.30 -15.31 1.38
CA ASN A 30 1.01 -14.65 1.51
C ASN A 30 1.16 -13.41 0.61
N GLN A 31 0.06 -12.75 0.24
CA GLN A 31 0.06 -11.55 -0.61
C GLN A 31 -0.60 -10.33 0.06
N LEU A 32 -0.62 -10.29 1.38
CA LEU A 32 -0.90 -9.08 2.15
C LEU A 32 0.39 -8.24 2.20
N TRP A 33 0.36 -6.95 1.91
CA TRP A 33 1.57 -6.14 1.84
C TRP A 33 1.33 -4.77 2.44
N LYS A 34 2.24 -4.35 3.32
CA LYS A 34 2.34 -3.00 3.82
C LYS A 34 3.18 -2.16 2.85
N LEU A 35 2.58 -1.11 2.32
CA LEU A 35 3.22 -0.10 1.50
C LEU A 35 3.46 1.15 2.33
N GLN A 36 4.73 1.51 2.54
CA GLN A 36 5.12 2.70 3.29
C GLN A 36 5.73 3.75 2.36
N HIS A 37 5.11 4.92 2.27
CA HIS A 37 5.62 6.02 1.46
C HIS A 37 6.88 6.62 2.09
N PRO A 38 8.01 6.69 1.35
CA PRO A 38 9.30 7.15 1.88
C PRO A 38 9.40 8.68 2.02
N GLY A 39 8.34 9.39 1.61
CA GLY A 39 8.25 10.85 1.60
C GLY A 39 8.73 11.46 0.29
N ASN A 40 8.11 12.57 -0.12
CA ASN A 40 8.30 13.18 -1.45
C ASN A 40 9.77 13.52 -1.74
N LYS A 41 10.50 14.07 -0.76
CA LYS A 41 11.93 14.40 -0.92
C LYS A 41 12.78 13.18 -1.28
N THR A 42 12.48 12.01 -0.71
CA THR A 42 13.18 10.76 -1.03
C THR A 42 12.85 10.30 -2.44
N VAL A 43 11.57 10.40 -2.83
CA VAL A 43 11.11 10.06 -4.19
C VAL A 43 11.76 10.97 -5.23
N ASP A 44 11.83 12.26 -4.97
CA ASP A 44 12.49 13.24 -5.86
C ASP A 44 13.97 12.89 -6.07
N SER A 45 14.68 12.58 -4.98
CA SER A 45 16.08 12.15 -5.05
C SER A 45 16.26 10.86 -5.86
N TRP A 46 15.33 9.91 -5.74
CA TRP A 46 15.36 8.70 -6.57
C TRP A 46 15.16 9.04 -8.05
N ASN A 47 14.20 9.90 -8.38
CA ASN A 47 13.95 10.33 -9.76
C ASN A 47 15.16 11.04 -10.37
N GLU A 48 15.84 11.90 -9.60
CA GLU A 48 17.08 12.55 -10.03
C GLU A 48 18.20 11.52 -10.31
N SER A 49 18.36 10.52 -9.42
CA SER A 49 19.38 9.48 -9.57
C SER A 49 19.19 8.59 -10.81
N MET A 50 17.97 8.55 -11.37
CA MET A 50 17.67 7.81 -12.58
C MET A 50 18.22 8.48 -13.84
N ILE A 51 18.47 9.79 -13.81
CA ILE A 51 18.90 10.57 -14.97
C ILE A 51 20.43 10.56 -15.03
N LEU A 52 20.98 9.82 -15.99
CA LEU A 52 22.41 9.85 -16.28
C LEU A 52 22.66 10.77 -17.46
N ARG A 53 23.45 11.82 -17.23
CA ARG A 53 23.92 12.72 -18.28
C ARG A 53 25.39 12.44 -18.57
N LYS A 54 25.71 12.09 -19.82
CA LYS A 54 27.08 11.88 -20.28
C LYS A 54 27.30 12.68 -21.57
N GLY A 55 27.86 13.88 -21.44
CA GLY A 55 27.95 14.81 -22.56
C GLY A 55 26.55 15.26 -23.00
N GLU A 56 26.22 15.06 -24.28
CA GLU A 56 24.88 15.34 -24.84
C GLU A 56 23.90 14.17 -24.67
N GLU A 57 24.36 13.00 -24.22
CA GLU A 57 23.52 11.81 -24.08
C GLU A 57 22.83 11.77 -22.70
N VAL A 58 21.51 11.60 -22.71
CA VAL A 58 20.68 11.41 -21.51
C VAL A 58 20.09 10.01 -21.52
N SER A 59 20.35 9.22 -20.47
CA SER A 59 19.74 7.90 -20.28
C SER A 59 18.99 7.83 -18.95
N VAL A 60 17.86 7.09 -18.94
CA VAL A 60 16.98 6.95 -17.76
C VAL A 60 17.03 5.51 -17.26
N ARG A 61 17.42 5.31 -16.00
CA ARG A 61 17.49 3.98 -15.35
C ARG A 61 16.25 3.71 -14.50
N THR A 62 15.16 3.29 -15.14
CA THR A 62 13.90 2.94 -14.45
C THR A 62 14.02 1.79 -13.44
N SER A 63 15.01 0.91 -13.62
CA SER A 63 15.28 -0.21 -12.70
C SER A 63 15.64 0.24 -11.27
N ILE A 64 16.19 1.44 -11.09
CA ILE A 64 16.51 1.99 -9.78
C ILE A 64 15.22 2.22 -8.98
N ARG A 65 14.19 2.77 -9.61
CA ARG A 65 12.89 3.04 -8.95
C ARG A 65 12.21 1.75 -8.52
N THR A 66 12.23 0.71 -9.37
CA THR A 66 11.67 -0.61 -9.04
C THR A 66 12.41 -1.26 -7.89
N LYS A 67 13.74 -1.23 -7.92
CA LYS A 67 14.54 -1.73 -6.81
C LYS A 67 14.23 -0.98 -5.51
N ASN A 68 14.27 0.35 -5.53
CA ASN A 68 14.02 1.16 -4.34
C ASN A 68 12.59 0.96 -3.79
N PHE A 69 11.61 0.77 -4.66
CA PHE A 69 10.24 0.47 -4.24
C PHE A 69 10.17 -0.82 -3.40
N PHE A 70 10.75 -1.94 -3.87
CA PHE A 70 10.73 -3.18 -3.10
C PHE A 70 11.65 -3.13 -1.86
N ASP A 71 12.81 -2.49 -1.98
CA ASP A 71 13.77 -2.41 -0.88
C ASP A 71 13.24 -1.54 0.28
N TYR A 72 12.59 -0.41 -0.02
CA TYR A 72 12.25 0.61 0.99
C TYR A 72 10.76 0.84 1.21
N CYS A 73 9.88 0.50 0.26
CA CYS A 73 8.45 0.81 0.37
C CYS A 73 7.58 -0.42 0.63
N VAL A 74 7.98 -1.61 0.18
CA VAL A 74 7.17 -2.83 0.32
C VAL A 74 7.64 -3.66 1.50
N PHE A 75 6.71 -4.02 2.38
CA PHE A 75 6.95 -4.86 3.55
C PHE A 75 5.84 -5.91 3.65
N GLY A 76 6.20 -7.14 4.00
CA GLY A 76 5.21 -8.15 4.37
C GLY A 76 4.66 -7.85 5.76
N VAL A 77 3.35 -8.07 5.94
CA VAL A 77 2.72 -8.11 7.26
C VAL A 77 3.06 -9.46 7.88
N LYS A 78 4.19 -9.48 8.58
CA LYS A 78 4.69 -10.64 9.35
C LYS A 78 4.97 -10.17 10.77
N ASP A 79 4.38 -10.87 11.75
CA ASP A 79 4.32 -10.44 13.15
C ASP A 79 3.53 -9.11 13.31
N PRO A 80 2.20 -9.10 13.12
CA PRO A 80 1.39 -7.88 13.16
C PRO A 80 1.45 -7.19 14.54
N VAL A 81 1.61 -5.86 14.56
CA VAL A 81 1.79 -5.10 15.81
C VAL A 81 0.71 -4.04 16.07
N THR A 82 0.01 -3.60 15.03
CA THR A 82 -1.13 -2.67 15.18
C THR A 82 -2.44 -3.45 15.16
N ASP A 83 -3.49 -2.91 15.78
CA ASP A 83 -4.83 -3.53 15.75
C ASP A 83 -5.29 -3.80 14.31
N LEU A 84 -5.06 -2.83 13.41
CA LEU A 84 -5.34 -2.98 11.98
C LEU A 84 -4.52 -4.12 11.34
N GLU A 85 -3.23 -4.24 11.63
CA GLU A 85 -2.41 -5.34 11.11
C GLU A 85 -2.88 -6.69 11.62
N ILE A 86 -3.33 -6.77 12.87
CA ILE A 86 -3.86 -7.99 13.48
C ILE A 86 -5.16 -8.40 12.77
N ASP A 87 -6.08 -7.46 12.57
CA ASP A 87 -7.36 -7.71 11.89
C ASP A 87 -7.13 -8.15 10.43
N LEU A 88 -6.26 -7.46 9.69
CA LEU A 88 -5.94 -7.82 8.31
C LEU A 88 -5.22 -9.16 8.20
N ALA A 89 -4.31 -9.47 9.14
CA ALA A 89 -3.65 -10.77 9.19
C ALA A 89 -4.62 -11.90 9.54
N ALA A 90 -5.62 -11.65 10.39
CA ALA A 90 -6.68 -12.61 10.68
C ALA A 90 -7.58 -12.87 9.47
N GLU A 91 -7.87 -11.84 8.66
CA GLU A 91 -8.71 -11.96 7.47
C GLU A 91 -7.98 -12.60 6.27
N TYR A 92 -6.76 -12.14 5.96
CA TYR A 92 -6.06 -12.51 4.72
C TYR A 92 -4.85 -13.43 4.92
N GLY A 93 -4.43 -13.62 6.17
CA GLY A 93 -3.22 -14.36 6.54
C GLY A 93 -1.95 -13.51 6.51
N GLU A 94 -0.97 -13.92 7.31
CA GLU A 94 0.34 -13.29 7.38
C GLU A 94 1.25 -13.66 6.19
N ASN A 95 2.24 -12.81 5.93
CA ASN A 95 3.30 -13.17 5.00
C ASN A 95 4.34 -14.09 5.66
N GLU A 96 4.89 -14.98 4.84
CA GLU A 96 6.04 -15.78 5.22
C GLU A 96 7.31 -14.93 5.47
N PHE A 97 7.43 -13.79 4.78
CA PHE A 97 8.61 -12.93 4.82
C PHE A 97 8.25 -11.45 5.03
N LYS A 98 9.10 -10.71 5.77
CA LYS A 98 8.97 -9.25 5.96
C LYS A 98 9.34 -8.43 4.73
N LYS A 99 10.09 -9.02 3.79
CA LYS A 99 10.57 -8.37 2.57
C LYS A 99 10.46 -9.34 1.41
N ILE A 100 10.16 -8.79 0.23
CA ILE A 100 10.23 -9.48 -1.04
C ILE A 100 11.35 -8.87 -1.86
N LYS A 101 12.20 -9.71 -2.46
CA LYS A 101 13.16 -9.23 -3.46
C LYS A 101 12.48 -9.19 -4.81
N GLN A 102 12.85 -8.23 -5.64
CA GLN A 102 12.32 -8.10 -7.00
C GLN A 102 12.43 -9.41 -7.79
N ASP A 103 13.55 -10.13 -7.66
CA ASP A 103 13.80 -11.38 -8.41
C ASP A 103 12.94 -12.57 -7.93
N ASP A 104 12.36 -12.48 -6.73
CA ASP A 104 11.50 -13.52 -6.15
C ASP A 104 10.02 -13.32 -6.54
N ILE A 105 9.69 -12.23 -7.23
CA ILE A 105 8.33 -11.93 -7.67
C ILE A 105 7.94 -12.87 -8.81
N GLN A 106 6.83 -13.59 -8.61
CA GLN A 106 6.29 -14.45 -9.64
C GLN A 106 5.97 -13.66 -10.92
N PRO A 107 6.35 -14.13 -12.13
CA PRO A 107 6.15 -13.38 -13.37
C PRO A 107 4.71 -12.88 -13.59
N ARG A 108 3.70 -13.67 -13.16
CA ARG A 108 2.28 -13.31 -13.23
C ARG A 108 1.88 -12.13 -12.36
N LEU A 109 2.61 -11.87 -11.28
CA LEU A 109 2.38 -10.74 -10.36
C LEU A 109 3.18 -9.51 -10.75
N TYR A 110 4.26 -9.68 -11.52
CA TYR A 110 5.16 -8.58 -11.89
C TYR A 110 4.42 -7.43 -12.59
N GLY A 111 3.53 -7.75 -13.54
CA GLY A 111 2.73 -6.73 -14.22
C GLY A 111 1.76 -5.99 -13.30
N VAL A 112 1.20 -6.67 -12.30
CA VAL A 112 0.31 -6.05 -11.30
C VAL A 112 1.11 -5.14 -10.37
N TRP A 113 2.28 -5.61 -9.91
CA TRP A 113 3.21 -4.82 -9.10
C TRP A 113 3.70 -3.56 -9.80
N GLN A 114 4.01 -3.62 -11.11
CA GLN A 114 4.40 -2.44 -11.88
C GLN A 114 3.28 -1.38 -11.90
N LYS A 115 2.02 -1.80 -12.02
CA LYS A 115 0.87 -0.88 -11.93
C LYS A 115 0.73 -0.27 -10.54
N VAL A 116 0.85 -1.09 -9.49
CA VAL A 116 0.83 -0.63 -8.09
C VAL A 116 1.93 0.40 -7.84
N GLN A 117 3.16 0.12 -8.28
CA GLN A 117 4.31 1.00 -8.09
C GLN A 117 4.10 2.38 -8.71
N VAL A 118 3.58 2.45 -9.95
CA VAL A 118 3.30 3.72 -10.63
C VAL A 118 2.29 4.53 -9.83
N ARG A 119 1.12 3.93 -9.56
CA ARG A 119 0.03 4.59 -8.81
C ARG A 119 0.43 5.00 -7.39
N PHE A 120 1.28 4.21 -6.74
CA PHE A 120 1.75 4.47 -5.38
C PHE A 120 2.56 5.76 -5.29
N PHE A 121 3.45 6.00 -6.25
CA PHE A 121 4.28 7.21 -6.26
C PHE A 121 3.56 8.43 -6.86
N ASP A 122 2.60 8.21 -7.75
CA ASP A 122 1.80 9.28 -8.34
C ASP A 122 0.70 9.77 -7.37
N GLY A 123 0.43 9.00 -6.32
CA GLY A 123 -0.56 9.31 -5.28
C GLY A 123 -1.92 8.69 -5.53
N ASP A 124 -2.22 8.28 -6.76
CA ASP A 124 -3.48 7.67 -7.21
C ASP A 124 -3.93 6.45 -6.40
N LEU A 125 -2.99 5.76 -5.74
CA LEU A 125 -3.33 4.59 -4.93
C LEU A 125 -4.03 4.98 -3.60
N TRP A 126 -3.85 6.24 -3.16
CA TRP A 126 -4.45 6.74 -1.92
C TRP A 126 -5.94 7.10 -2.11
N ASP A 127 -6.38 7.29 -3.35
CA ASP A 127 -7.79 7.51 -3.68
C ASP A 127 -8.62 6.22 -3.61
N ASP A 128 -7.96 5.05 -3.63
CA ASP A 128 -8.61 3.73 -3.55
C ASP A 128 -8.86 3.27 -2.10
N VAL A 129 -8.51 4.10 -1.10
CA VAL A 129 -8.71 3.73 0.30
C VAL A 129 -10.21 3.58 0.56
N PRO A 130 -10.65 2.43 1.10
CA PRO A 130 -12.02 2.28 1.53
C PRO A 130 -12.34 3.35 2.56
N ILE A 131 -13.23 4.29 2.22
CA ILE A 131 -13.75 5.24 3.21
C ILE A 131 -14.48 4.38 4.23
N PRO A 132 -14.05 4.32 5.51
CA PRO A 132 -14.80 3.60 6.50
C PRO A 132 -16.20 4.22 6.52
N HIS A 133 -17.23 3.39 6.31
CA HIS A 133 -18.59 3.76 6.67
C HIS A 133 -18.60 3.97 8.18
N SER A 134 -18.16 5.14 8.63
CA SER A 134 -18.42 5.60 9.98
C SER A 134 -19.93 5.69 10.06
N GLU A 135 -20.55 4.73 10.74
CA GLU A 135 -21.89 4.91 11.26
C GLU A 135 -21.88 6.28 11.96
N SER A 136 -22.64 7.22 11.41
CA SER A 136 -22.85 8.51 12.03
C SER A 136 -23.54 8.22 13.37
N VAL A 137 -22.75 8.12 14.43
CA VAL A 137 -23.25 8.13 15.80
C VAL A 137 -23.83 9.52 15.99
N SER A 138 -25.12 9.65 15.68
CA SER A 138 -25.93 10.79 16.09
C SER A 138 -26.03 10.74 17.61
N GLY A 139 -25.00 11.27 18.26
CA GLY A 139 -25.00 11.67 19.65
C GLY A 139 -25.98 12.82 19.82
N GLY A 140 -27.28 12.51 19.87
CA GLY A 140 -28.32 13.40 20.33
C GLY A 140 -28.36 13.42 21.85
N ASN A 141 -27.34 14.01 22.48
CA ASN A 141 -27.37 14.32 23.90
C ASN A 141 -28.35 15.49 24.13
N LYS A 142 -29.53 15.22 24.68
CA LYS A 142 -30.35 16.25 25.33
C LYS A 142 -30.70 15.80 26.74
N ASN A 143 -29.72 15.96 27.61
CA ASN A 143 -29.97 16.16 29.02
C ASN A 143 -30.47 17.61 29.19
N GLY A 144 -31.73 17.77 29.59
CA GLY A 144 -32.39 19.07 29.79
C GLY A 144 -33.33 19.00 30.97
N ASN A 145 -32.76 18.78 32.15
CA ASN A 145 -33.46 18.89 33.42
C ASN A 145 -33.70 20.38 33.72
N GLN A 146 -34.94 20.86 33.61
CA GLN A 146 -35.35 22.08 34.29
C GLN A 146 -36.81 21.98 34.77
N LYS A 147 -36.95 21.98 36.10
CA LYS A 147 -38.17 22.09 36.90
C LYS A 147 -38.83 23.48 36.79
N LYS A 148 -40.10 23.50 37.26
CA LYS A 148 -40.99 24.61 37.69
C LYS A 148 -42.00 25.01 36.62
N ASP A 149 -43.30 25.13 36.88
CA ASP A 149 -44.15 25.18 38.10
C ASP A 149 -45.39 24.28 37.94
#